data_AF-A0A1H9BY96-F1
#
_entry.id   AF-A0A1H9BY96-F1
#
_cell.length_a   1.000
_cell.length_b   1.000
_cell.length_c   1.000
_cell.angle_alpha   90.00
_cell.angle_beta   90.00
_cell.angle_gamma   90.00
#
_symmetry.space_group_name_H-M   'P 1'
#
loop_
_entity.id
_entity.type
_entity.pdbx_description
1 polymer ?
#
loop_
_entity_poly.entity_id
_entity_poly.type
_entity_poly.pdbx_seq_one_letter_code
_entity_poly.pdbx_strand_id
1 'polypeptide(L)'
;MVADELTTALDVTVQAQIVDLLLGLVRGKGVGLLLMTHDMGMVAHSCDRACVMYCSGVVETGAARDVFGTRRHPYIRACDWEASAPGTLAVSVNGAFLEADIEEVGPTVLGMYYGDPAPHQALADALADDIWDRRFEVLNTFYTVEEVAALVADYVATDGPLIIADYADNPVGGPIIGGLTHSYGPTAVILVYGTEFLIITLAIQIWDQQQFRAFGIDPTAKTIVGLTSMQHFRAAFEDIAGKIVICDKDVLCTLDHNRLPYKKVPRPIFPLDRGMALDAQ
;
A
#
# COMPACT_ATOMS: atom_id res chain seq x y z
N MET A 1 22.52 2.79 10.26
CA MET A 1 21.83 4.08 10.43
C MET A 1 20.52 4.01 9.67
N VAL A 2 19.45 4.57 10.22
CA VAL A 2 18.15 4.69 9.56
C VAL A 2 17.86 6.18 9.39
N ALA A 3 17.50 6.59 8.18
CA ALA A 3 17.14 7.97 7.86
C ALA A 3 15.79 7.95 7.13
N ASP A 4 14.81 8.62 7.70
CA ASP A 4 13.43 8.66 7.20
C ASP A 4 13.09 10.09 6.78
N GLU A 5 12.77 10.27 5.49
CA GLU A 5 12.37 11.55 4.87
C GLU A 5 13.27 12.75 5.22
N LEU A 6 14.55 12.49 5.44
CA LEU A 6 15.50 13.45 6.02
C LEU A 6 15.64 14.75 5.19
N THR A 7 15.35 14.67 3.89
CA THR A 7 15.58 15.73 2.91
C THR A 7 14.30 16.45 2.49
N THR A 8 13.10 15.99 2.90
CA THR A 8 11.81 16.45 2.35
C THR A 8 11.57 17.96 2.47
N ALA A 9 12.11 18.62 3.52
CA ALA A 9 11.91 20.04 3.76
C ALA A 9 13.00 20.97 3.17
N LEU A 10 13.94 20.42 2.39
CA LEU A 10 15.12 21.13 1.90
C LEU A 10 15.06 21.33 0.39
N ASP A 11 15.67 22.40 -0.12
CA ASP A 11 15.81 22.58 -1.56
C ASP A 11 16.80 21.56 -2.15
N VAL A 12 16.62 21.24 -3.44
CA VAL A 12 17.39 20.22 -4.17
C VAL A 12 18.91 20.36 -4.07
N THR A 13 19.45 21.58 -3.89
CA THR A 13 20.90 21.78 -3.77
C THR A 13 21.39 21.41 -2.37
N VAL A 14 20.64 21.81 -1.33
CA VAL A 14 20.96 21.48 0.06
C VAL A 14 20.71 19.99 0.35
N GLN A 15 19.66 19.40 -0.25
CA GLN A 15 19.41 17.96 -0.18
C GLN A 15 20.63 17.15 -0.60
N ALA A 16 21.20 17.44 -1.77
CA ALA A 16 22.38 16.74 -2.29
C ALA A 16 23.58 16.85 -1.33
N GLN A 17 23.84 18.04 -0.78
CA GLN A 17 24.94 18.25 0.17
C GLN A 17 24.78 17.46 1.47
N ILE A 18 23.56 17.40 2.03
CA ILE A 18 23.28 16.63 3.24
C ILE A 18 23.45 15.13 2.98
N VAL A 19 22.94 14.65 1.85
CA VAL A 19 23.06 13.22 1.47
C VAL A 19 24.53 12.84 1.28
N ASP A 20 25.31 13.65 0.56
CA ASP A 20 26.75 13.41 0.37
C ASP A 20 27.53 13.36 1.69
N LEU A 21 27.22 14.27 2.62
CA LEU A 21 27.83 14.28 3.95
C LEU A 21 27.48 13.00 4.73
N LEU A 22 26.22 12.58 4.68
CA LEU A 22 25.74 11.35 5.30
C LEU A 22 26.44 10.12 4.72
N LEU A 23 26.52 10.01 3.40
CA LEU A 23 27.23 8.92 2.73
C LEU A 23 28.71 8.90 3.12
N GLY A 24 29.35 10.07 3.22
CA GLY A 24 30.72 10.20 3.70
C GLY A 24 30.91 9.68 5.12
N LEU A 25 29.99 10.00 6.03
CA LEU A 25 29.99 9.52 7.41
C LEU A 25 29.75 8.01 7.51
N VAL A 26 28.78 7.50 6.75
CA VAL A 26 28.44 6.07 6.68
C VAL A 26 29.65 5.27 6.20
N ARG A 27 30.31 5.71 5.12
CA ARG A 27 31.55 5.11 4.61
C ARG A 27 32.69 5.20 5.62
N GLY A 28 32.91 6.38 6.21
CA GLY A 28 34.00 6.59 7.17
C GLY A 28 33.86 5.79 8.46
N LYS A 29 32.63 5.44 8.86
CA LYS A 29 32.35 4.63 10.05
C LYS A 29 32.14 3.14 9.75
N GLY A 30 32.11 2.75 8.47
CA GLY A 30 31.89 1.36 8.07
C GLY A 30 30.51 0.81 8.50
N VAL A 31 29.49 1.66 8.54
CA VAL A 31 28.12 1.27 8.90
C VAL A 31 27.21 1.24 7.67
N GLY A 32 26.11 0.50 7.70
CA GLY A 32 25.07 0.55 6.65
C GLY A 32 24.11 1.72 6.84
N LEU A 33 23.53 2.22 5.74
CA LEU A 33 22.45 3.21 5.71
C LEU A 33 21.18 2.60 5.11
N LEU A 34 20.08 2.66 5.85
CA LEU A 34 18.73 2.47 5.32
C LEU A 34 18.11 3.86 5.17
N LEU A 35 17.75 4.21 3.93
CA LEU A 35 17.19 5.52 3.58
C LEU A 35 15.78 5.33 3.03
N MET A 36 14.80 5.96 3.68
CA MET A 36 13.40 5.96 3.29
C MET A 36 13.07 7.35 2.73
N THR A 37 12.61 7.39 1.48
CA THR A 37 12.34 8.64 0.75
C THR A 37 11.41 8.37 -0.41
N HIS A 38 10.67 9.39 -0.82
CA HIS A 38 9.91 9.41 -2.06
C HIS A 38 10.72 9.97 -3.26
N ASP A 39 11.94 10.49 -3.02
CA ASP A 39 12.82 11.02 -4.08
C ASP A 39 13.63 9.89 -4.74
N MET A 40 13.14 9.41 -5.88
CA MET A 40 13.80 8.34 -6.63
C MET A 40 15.13 8.76 -7.26
N GLY A 41 15.29 10.03 -7.64
CA GLY A 41 16.54 10.55 -8.21
C GLY A 41 17.67 10.47 -7.20
N MET A 42 17.37 10.79 -5.94
CA MET A 42 18.32 10.67 -4.84
C MET A 42 18.67 9.20 -4.53
N VAL A 43 17.69 8.28 -4.51
CA VAL A 43 17.95 6.84 -4.31
C VAL A 43 18.83 6.28 -5.43
N ALA A 44 18.57 6.64 -6.68
CA ALA A 44 19.33 6.17 -7.84
C ALA A 44 20.82 6.58 -7.78
N HIS A 45 21.11 7.74 -7.17
CA HIS A 45 22.47 8.26 -7.04
C HIS A 45 23.21 7.76 -5.78
N SER A 46 22.46 7.57 -4.70
CA SER A 46 23.02 7.52 -3.34
C SER A 46 23.03 6.13 -2.73
N CYS A 47 22.17 5.23 -3.22
CA CYS A 47 21.97 3.90 -2.64
C CYS A 47 22.56 2.80 -3.54
N ASP A 48 23.14 1.77 -2.94
CA ASP A 48 23.62 0.58 -3.67
C ASP A 48 22.45 -0.31 -4.14
N ARG A 49 21.41 -0.39 -3.30
CA ARG A 49 20.20 -1.19 -3.54
C ARG A 49 18.96 -0.36 -3.30
N ALA A 50 17.89 -0.67 -4.03
CA ALA A 50 16.57 -0.08 -3.85
C ALA A 50 15.53 -1.16 -3.57
N CYS A 51 14.53 -0.79 -2.76
CA CYS A 51 13.32 -1.54 -2.52
C CYS A 51 12.16 -0.56 -2.69
N VAL A 52 11.39 -0.72 -3.76
CA VAL A 52 10.22 0.12 -4.01
C VAL A 52 9.02 -0.58 -3.40
N MET A 53 8.31 0.16 -2.56
CA MET A 53 7.06 -0.28 -1.96
C MET A 53 5.90 0.50 -2.58
N TYR A 54 4.83 -0.20 -2.93
CA TYR A 54 3.57 0.40 -3.38
C TYR A 54 2.42 -0.38 -2.76
N CYS A 55 1.40 0.31 -2.25
CA CYS A 55 0.28 -0.28 -1.51
C CYS A 55 0.72 -1.29 -0.42
N SER A 56 1.73 -0.92 0.38
CA SER A 56 2.27 -1.73 1.49
C SER A 56 2.87 -3.09 1.06
N GLY A 57 3.19 -3.28 -0.21
CA GLY A 57 3.92 -4.43 -0.73
C GLY A 57 5.20 -4.01 -1.43
N VAL A 58 6.23 -4.86 -1.37
CA VAL A 58 7.45 -4.68 -2.20
C VAL A 58 7.09 -4.98 -3.65
N VAL A 59 7.13 -3.96 -4.49
CA VAL A 59 6.82 -4.10 -5.93
C VAL A 59 8.06 -4.29 -6.79
N GLU A 60 9.21 -3.81 -6.33
CA GLU A 60 10.50 -4.04 -7.02
C GLU A 60 11.67 -3.98 -6.02
N THR A 61 12.66 -4.85 -6.19
CA THR A 61 13.90 -4.79 -5.41
C THR A 61 15.10 -5.21 -6.26
N GLY A 62 16.25 -4.59 -6.03
CA GLY A 62 17.46 -4.86 -6.80
C GLY A 62 18.58 -3.86 -6.52
N ALA A 63 19.62 -3.87 -7.36
CA ALA A 63 20.58 -2.77 -7.37
C ALA A 63 19.85 -1.48 -7.75
N ALA A 64 20.13 -0.36 -7.08
CA ALA A 64 19.35 0.86 -7.27
C ALA A 64 19.30 1.29 -8.76
N ARG A 65 20.45 1.21 -9.44
CA ARG A 65 20.57 1.50 -10.88
C ARG A 65 19.71 0.59 -11.77
N ASP A 66 19.50 -0.66 -11.37
CA ASP A 66 18.74 -1.65 -12.15
C ASP A 66 17.24 -1.54 -11.87
N VAL A 67 16.85 -1.26 -10.63
CA VAL A 67 15.44 -1.01 -10.26
C VAL A 67 14.89 0.17 -11.04
N PHE A 68 15.66 1.25 -11.16
CA PHE A 68 15.30 2.39 -12.01
C PHE A 68 15.71 2.23 -13.48
N GLY A 69 16.27 1.08 -13.88
CA GLY A 69 16.74 0.81 -15.24
C GLY A 69 15.87 -0.19 -16.00
N THR A 70 15.33 -1.21 -15.31
CA THR A 70 14.45 -2.25 -15.87
C THR A 70 12.96 -2.07 -15.55
N ARG A 71 12.65 -1.09 -14.68
CA ARG A 71 11.37 -0.37 -14.49
C ARG A 71 10.12 -1.21 -14.76
N ARG A 72 9.81 -2.14 -13.87
CA ARG A 72 8.72 -3.09 -14.12
C ARG A 72 7.37 -2.58 -13.66
N HIS A 73 7.30 -1.77 -12.60
CA HIS A 73 6.01 -1.33 -12.03
C HIS A 73 5.51 0.01 -12.61
N PRO A 74 4.20 0.15 -12.95
CA PRO A 74 3.63 1.40 -13.48
C PRO A 74 3.96 2.64 -12.62
N TYR A 75 3.92 2.49 -11.30
CA TYR A 75 4.29 3.56 -10.35
C TYR A 75 5.73 4.08 -10.56
N ILE A 76 6.70 3.18 -10.74
CA ILE A 76 8.11 3.56 -10.94
C ILE A 76 8.26 4.31 -12.26
N ARG A 77 7.59 3.83 -13.32
CA ARG A 77 7.59 4.47 -14.64
C ARG A 77 6.92 5.86 -14.62
N ALA A 78 5.90 6.07 -13.79
CA ALA A 78 5.27 7.38 -13.60
C ALA A 78 6.21 8.39 -12.94
N CYS A 79 6.91 8.00 -11.88
CA CYS A 79 7.91 8.86 -11.24
C CYS A 79 9.11 9.15 -12.15
N ASP A 80 9.51 8.17 -12.96
CA ASP A 80 10.53 8.37 -13.99
C ASP A 80 10.08 9.35 -15.08
N TRP A 81 8.81 9.27 -15.50
CA TRP A 81 8.24 10.25 -16.43
C TRP A 81 8.33 11.66 -15.84
N GLU A 82 7.92 11.82 -14.58
CA GLU A 82 8.01 13.10 -13.86
C GLU A 82 9.45 13.63 -13.79
N ALA A 83 10.43 12.76 -13.55
CA ALA A 83 11.83 13.16 -13.44
C ALA A 83 12.53 13.47 -14.78
N SER A 84 12.09 12.87 -15.89
CA SER A 84 12.86 12.86 -17.14
C SER A 84 12.23 13.56 -18.33
N ALA A 85 10.90 13.77 -18.34
CA ALA A 85 10.24 14.42 -19.46
C ALA A 85 10.22 15.95 -19.30
N PRO A 86 10.86 16.70 -20.24
CA PRO A 86 10.77 18.15 -20.25
C PRO A 86 9.32 18.60 -20.38
N GLY A 87 8.91 19.60 -19.59
CA GLY A 87 7.52 20.08 -19.62
C GLY A 87 6.60 19.41 -18.61
N THR A 88 6.98 18.29 -17.97
CA THR A 88 6.16 17.64 -16.94
C THR A 88 6.20 18.42 -15.64
N LEU A 89 5.03 18.60 -15.02
CA LEU A 89 4.86 19.24 -13.71
C LEU A 89 4.54 18.23 -12.61
N ALA A 90 3.68 17.25 -12.91
CA ALA A 90 3.29 16.19 -11.99
C ALA A 90 2.69 15.01 -12.76
N VAL A 91 2.88 13.79 -12.24
CA VAL A 91 2.20 12.58 -12.74
C VAL A 91 1.55 11.86 -11.57
N SER A 92 0.30 11.47 -11.72
CA SER A 92 -0.44 10.70 -10.72
C SER A 92 -1.03 9.45 -11.34
N VAL A 93 -0.84 8.31 -10.68
CA VAL A 93 -1.50 7.05 -11.01
C VAL A 93 -2.46 6.73 -9.87
N ASN A 94 -3.76 6.75 -10.15
CA ASN A 94 -4.80 6.45 -9.19
C ASN A 94 -5.31 5.01 -9.44
N GLY A 95 -5.37 4.18 -8.38
CA GLY A 95 -5.89 2.80 -8.46
C GLY A 95 -7.41 2.67 -8.42
N ALA A 96 -8.13 3.78 -8.24
CA ALA A 96 -9.57 3.88 -7.99
C ALA A 96 -10.08 3.21 -6.71
N PHE A 97 -11.35 3.47 -6.39
CA PHE A 97 -12.11 2.74 -5.38
C PHE A 97 -13.07 1.84 -6.13
N LEU A 98 -12.77 0.54 -6.19
CA LEU A 98 -13.49 -0.39 -7.05
C LEU A 98 -14.96 -0.47 -6.67
N GLU A 99 -15.30 -0.33 -5.38
CA GLU A 99 -16.67 -0.36 -4.87
C GLU A 99 -17.50 0.89 -5.24
N ALA A 100 -16.90 1.90 -5.88
CA ALA A 100 -17.59 3.11 -6.28
C ALA A 100 -18.51 2.86 -7.49
N ASP A 101 -19.82 3.01 -7.29
CA ASP A 101 -20.82 2.96 -8.37
C ASP A 101 -20.92 4.31 -9.09
N ILE A 102 -19.91 4.63 -9.91
CA ILE A 102 -19.78 5.88 -10.69
C ILE A 102 -19.47 5.60 -12.17
N GLU A 103 -19.64 6.61 -13.02
CA GLU A 103 -19.43 6.50 -14.48
C GLU A 103 -17.94 6.33 -14.83
N GLU A 104 -17.07 7.11 -14.20
CA GLU A 104 -15.63 7.08 -14.44
C GLU A 104 -14.93 6.28 -13.32
N VAL A 105 -15.14 4.97 -13.31
CA VAL A 105 -14.49 4.06 -12.35
C VAL A 105 -13.36 3.28 -13.03
N GLY A 106 -12.22 3.18 -12.35
CA GLY A 106 -11.07 2.40 -12.79
C GLY A 106 -9.75 3.15 -12.66
N PRO A 107 -8.61 2.45 -12.81
CA PRO A 107 -7.31 3.07 -12.72
C PRO A 107 -7.17 4.24 -13.68
N THR A 108 -6.58 5.34 -13.21
CA THR A 108 -6.43 6.58 -13.99
C THR A 108 -4.99 7.05 -13.96
N VAL A 109 -4.45 7.42 -15.12
CA VAL A 109 -3.15 8.10 -15.24
C VAL A 109 -3.43 9.57 -15.55
N LEU A 110 -2.97 10.47 -14.68
CA LEU A 110 -3.12 11.91 -14.84
C LEU A 110 -1.74 12.56 -14.95
N GLY A 111 -1.46 13.20 -16.09
CA GLY A 111 -0.27 14.02 -16.29
C GLY A 111 -0.59 15.51 -16.31
N MET A 112 0.13 16.32 -15.54
CA MET A 112 0.14 17.77 -15.63
C MET A 112 1.41 18.22 -16.33
N TYR A 113 1.29 19.06 -17.36
CA TYR A 113 2.42 19.49 -18.18
C TYR A 113 2.25 20.89 -18.76
N TYR A 114 3.34 21.44 -19.32
CA TYR A 114 3.37 22.63 -20.16
C TYR A 114 4.13 22.35 -21.47
N GLY A 115 3.74 23.01 -22.56
CA GLY A 115 4.37 22.82 -23.86
C GLY A 115 3.63 21.81 -24.74
N ASP A 116 4.37 20.98 -25.47
CA ASP A 116 3.82 20.03 -26.44
C ASP A 116 3.12 18.86 -25.74
N PRO A 117 1.81 18.64 -25.94
CA PRO A 117 1.07 17.55 -25.30
C PRO A 117 1.44 16.15 -25.81
N ALA A 118 1.96 16.01 -27.04
CA ALA A 118 2.15 14.72 -27.69
C ALA A 118 3.02 13.72 -26.90
N PRO A 119 4.23 14.08 -26.40
CA PRO A 119 5.05 13.17 -25.61
C PRO A 119 4.40 12.80 -24.25
N HIS A 120 3.65 13.72 -23.64
CA HIS A 120 2.97 13.47 -22.37
C HIS A 120 1.79 12.51 -22.55
N GLN A 121 1.01 12.67 -23.61
CA GLN A 121 -0.08 11.75 -23.94
C GLN A 121 0.47 10.34 -24.21
N ALA A 122 1.52 10.21 -25.02
CA ALA A 122 2.13 8.91 -25.34
C ALA A 122 2.65 8.17 -24.10
N LEU A 123 3.17 8.90 -23.10
CA LEU A 123 3.62 8.32 -21.84
C LEU A 123 2.46 7.92 -20.94
N ALA A 124 1.39 8.73 -20.89
CA ALA A 124 0.17 8.37 -20.17
C ALA A 124 -0.48 7.10 -20.76
N ASP A 125 -0.58 7.02 -22.08
CA ASP A 125 -1.12 5.86 -22.80
C ASP A 125 -0.29 4.60 -22.53
N ALA A 126 1.05 4.69 -22.59
CA ALA A 126 1.94 3.56 -22.28
C ALA A 126 1.84 3.08 -20.82
N LEU A 127 1.53 3.98 -19.88
CA LEU A 127 1.25 3.61 -18.50
C LEU A 127 -0.12 2.92 -18.37
N ALA A 128 -1.14 3.45 -19.05
CA ALA A 128 -2.48 2.87 -19.07
C ALA A 128 -2.49 1.47 -19.72
N ASP A 129 -1.78 1.28 -20.83
CA ASP A 129 -1.65 0.00 -21.52
C ASP A 129 -1.01 -1.07 -20.63
N ASP A 130 0.02 -0.71 -19.86
CA ASP A 130 0.66 -1.66 -18.93
C ASP A 130 -0.22 -1.98 -17.72
N ILE A 131 -0.94 -1.00 -17.18
CA ILE A 131 -1.96 -1.26 -16.15
C ILE A 131 -2.98 -2.25 -16.69
N TRP A 132 -3.41 -2.05 -17.94
CA TRP A 132 -4.32 -2.96 -18.63
C TRP A 132 -3.71 -4.35 -18.79
N ASP A 133 -2.51 -4.48 -19.33
CA ASP A 133 -1.85 -5.77 -19.58
C ASP A 133 -1.63 -6.57 -18.30
N ARG A 134 -1.40 -5.88 -17.18
CA ARG A 134 -1.14 -6.48 -15.86
C ARG A 134 -2.39 -6.64 -15.00
N ARG A 135 -3.59 -6.34 -15.51
CA ARG A 135 -4.86 -6.37 -14.75
C ARG A 135 -5.22 -7.69 -14.07
N PHE A 136 -4.56 -8.79 -14.44
CA PHE A 136 -4.75 -10.11 -13.82
C PHE A 136 -3.71 -10.44 -12.75
N GLU A 137 -2.69 -9.61 -12.58
CA GLU A 137 -1.68 -9.80 -11.54
C GLU A 137 -2.27 -9.47 -10.16
N VAL A 138 -2.11 -10.38 -9.20
CA VAL A 138 -2.58 -10.20 -7.83
C VAL A 138 -1.38 -10.26 -6.90
N LEU A 139 -1.16 -9.20 -6.13
CA LEU A 139 0.03 -9.04 -5.27
C LEU A 139 -0.10 -9.75 -3.91
N ASN A 140 -1.33 -10.02 -3.45
CA ASN A 140 -1.61 -10.63 -2.15
C ASN A 140 -2.29 -12.00 -2.32
N THR A 141 -2.03 -12.90 -1.38
CA THR A 141 -2.84 -14.12 -1.23
C THR A 141 -4.01 -13.83 -0.28
N PHE A 142 -5.22 -14.07 -0.76
CA PHE A 142 -6.45 -13.90 0.00
C PHE A 142 -6.99 -15.27 0.38
N TYR A 143 -7.20 -15.47 1.67
CA TYR A 143 -7.68 -16.73 2.24
C TYR A 143 -9.17 -16.63 2.55
N THR A 144 -9.91 -17.72 2.37
CA THR A 144 -11.30 -17.80 2.85
C THR A 144 -11.34 -17.94 4.37
N VAL A 145 -12.50 -17.70 4.98
CA VAL A 145 -12.71 -17.89 6.43
C VAL A 145 -12.34 -19.31 6.88
N GLU A 146 -12.69 -20.32 6.09
CA GLU A 146 -12.39 -21.72 6.38
C GLU A 146 -10.89 -22.01 6.34
N GLU A 147 -10.18 -21.46 5.36
CA GLU A 147 -8.73 -21.62 5.24
C GLU A 147 -8.01 -20.92 6.41
N VAL A 148 -8.46 -19.72 6.79
CA VAL A 148 -7.93 -19.02 7.96
C VAL A 148 -8.22 -19.80 9.25
N ALA A 149 -9.42 -20.36 9.41
CA ALA A 149 -9.78 -21.17 10.58
C ALA A 149 -8.88 -22.42 10.71
N ALA A 150 -8.59 -23.08 9.58
CA ALA A 150 -7.66 -24.20 9.55
C ALA A 150 -6.23 -23.77 9.95
N LEU A 151 -5.75 -22.65 9.40
CA LEU A 151 -4.43 -22.09 9.77
C LEU A 151 -4.34 -21.73 11.25
N VAL A 152 -5.41 -21.17 11.82
CA VAL A 152 -5.51 -20.80 13.23
C VAL A 152 -5.42 -22.02 14.14
N ALA A 153 -6.10 -23.11 13.78
CA ALA A 153 -6.14 -24.32 14.61
C ALA A 153 -4.75 -24.94 14.83
N ASP A 154 -3.87 -24.81 13.83
CA ASP A 154 -2.51 -25.38 13.86
C ASP A 154 -1.42 -24.36 14.24
N TYR A 155 -1.77 -23.09 14.45
CA TYR A 155 -0.78 -22.05 14.71
C TYR A 155 -0.25 -22.08 16.13
N VAL A 156 1.07 -22.20 16.27
CA VAL A 156 1.79 -22.08 17.54
C VAL A 156 2.65 -20.82 17.50
N ALA A 157 2.31 -19.84 18.35
CA ALA A 157 3.09 -18.60 18.45
C ALA A 157 4.49 -18.91 19.00
N THR A 158 5.51 -18.70 18.17
CA THR A 158 6.93 -18.87 18.51
C THR A 158 7.66 -17.53 18.44
N ASP A 159 7.50 -16.82 17.32
CA ASP A 159 8.13 -15.52 17.06
C ASP A 159 7.12 -14.37 16.95
N GLY A 160 5.90 -14.55 17.49
CA GLY A 160 4.86 -13.51 17.56
C GLY A 160 3.45 -14.01 17.23
N PRO A 161 2.41 -13.17 17.41
CA PRO A 161 1.04 -13.46 16.99
C PRO A 161 0.89 -13.76 15.51
N LEU A 162 -0.10 -14.57 15.17
CA LEU A 162 -0.71 -14.59 13.84
C LEU A 162 -1.62 -13.38 13.70
N ILE A 163 -1.33 -12.51 12.73
CA ILE A 163 -2.18 -11.36 12.38
C ILE A 163 -3.12 -11.76 11.25
N ILE A 164 -4.41 -11.61 11.48
CA ILE A 164 -5.47 -11.82 10.49
C ILE A 164 -6.05 -10.46 10.12
N ALA A 165 -5.79 -10.03 8.90
CA ALA A 165 -6.37 -8.82 8.34
C ALA A 165 -7.63 -9.16 7.56
N ASP A 166 -8.78 -8.76 8.08
CA ASP A 166 -10.06 -8.84 7.39
C ASP A 166 -10.14 -7.74 6.34
N TYR A 167 -9.95 -8.15 5.09
CA TYR A 167 -9.90 -7.28 3.94
C TYR A 167 -11.29 -6.75 3.56
N ALA A 168 -12.31 -7.60 3.70
CA ALA A 168 -13.63 -7.37 3.13
C ALA A 168 -14.50 -6.42 3.95
N ASP A 169 -14.09 -6.04 5.16
CA ASP A 169 -14.90 -5.18 6.05
C ASP A 169 -14.21 -3.83 6.33
N ASN A 170 -13.49 -3.24 5.38
CA ASN A 170 -12.64 -2.07 5.64
C ASN A 170 -13.38 -0.72 5.50
N PRO A 171 -13.75 0.00 6.59
CA PRO A 171 -14.30 1.35 6.48
C PRO A 171 -13.16 2.32 6.18
N VAL A 172 -12.82 2.50 4.90
CA VAL A 172 -11.86 3.46 4.28
C VAL A 172 -10.90 4.21 5.24
N GLY A 173 -9.58 4.08 5.04
CA GLY A 173 -8.59 4.94 5.73
C GLY A 173 -7.22 4.28 5.92
N GLY A 174 -6.15 5.09 5.77
CA GLY A 174 -4.74 4.69 5.87
C GLY A 174 -3.98 5.24 7.08
N PRO A 175 -2.64 5.11 7.15
CA PRO A 175 -1.81 5.43 8.34
C PRO A 175 -1.67 6.94 8.61
N ILE A 176 -2.69 7.72 8.25
CA ILE A 176 -2.66 9.18 8.09
C ILE A 176 -2.79 9.92 9.44
N ILE A 177 -3.08 9.21 10.55
CA ILE A 177 -3.54 9.85 11.80
C ILE A 177 -2.64 9.66 13.03
N GLY A 178 -1.38 9.23 12.86
CA GLY A 178 -0.43 9.11 13.97
C GLY A 178 -0.35 10.41 14.78
N GLY A 179 -0.59 10.34 16.10
CA GLY A 179 -0.57 11.50 17.00
C GLY A 179 -1.87 12.31 17.08
N LEU A 180 -2.91 11.97 16.32
CA LEU A 180 -4.22 12.63 16.41
C LEU A 180 -5.15 11.93 17.41
N THR A 181 -5.86 12.73 18.22
CA THR A 181 -6.89 12.19 19.12
C THR A 181 -8.13 11.75 18.34
N HIS A 182 -8.56 10.51 18.58
CA HIS A 182 -9.77 9.94 18.00
C HIS A 182 -10.63 9.29 19.09
N SER A 183 -11.93 9.18 18.83
CA SER A 183 -12.88 8.47 19.67
C SER A 183 -13.51 7.34 18.88
N TYR A 184 -13.65 6.17 19.50
CA TYR A 184 -14.39 5.01 18.98
C TYR A 184 -15.86 4.99 19.43
N GLY A 185 -16.29 6.06 20.11
CA GLY A 185 -17.58 6.12 20.80
C GLY A 185 -17.64 5.20 22.01
N PRO A 186 -18.83 4.97 22.59
CA PRO A 186 -19.04 3.90 23.56
C PRO A 186 -18.44 2.58 23.06
N THR A 187 -17.67 1.92 23.91
CA THR A 187 -16.88 0.74 23.55
C THR A 187 -17.02 -0.32 24.64
N ALA A 188 -16.96 -1.60 24.27
CA ALA A 188 -16.95 -2.73 25.19
C ALA A 188 -15.93 -3.78 24.74
N VAL A 189 -15.22 -4.38 25.69
CA VAL A 189 -14.44 -5.60 25.45
C VAL A 189 -15.21 -6.77 26.04
N ILE A 190 -15.61 -7.72 25.21
CA ILE A 190 -16.34 -8.92 25.63
C ILE A 190 -15.41 -10.12 25.55
N LEU A 191 -15.32 -10.89 26.64
CA LEU A 191 -14.57 -12.14 26.68
C LEU A 191 -15.53 -13.32 26.44
N VAL A 192 -15.28 -14.10 25.38
CA VAL A 192 -16.06 -15.29 25.04
C VAL A 192 -15.10 -16.43 24.75
N TYR A 193 -15.16 -17.51 25.54
CA TYR A 193 -14.30 -18.70 25.39
C TYR A 193 -12.79 -18.40 25.31
N GLY A 194 -12.33 -17.37 26.02
CA GLY A 194 -10.92 -16.95 26.02
C GLY A 194 -10.54 -16.00 24.88
N THR A 195 -11.48 -15.64 24.01
CA THR A 195 -11.30 -14.65 22.94
C THR A 195 -11.87 -13.30 23.36
N GLU A 196 -11.08 -12.25 23.21
CA GLU A 196 -11.49 -10.86 23.45
C GLU A 196 -12.05 -10.24 22.18
N PHE A 197 -13.27 -9.73 22.25
CA PHE A 197 -13.93 -9.00 21.18
C PHE A 197 -14.03 -7.52 21.57
N LEU A 198 -13.30 -6.66 20.86
CA LEU A 198 -13.41 -5.22 20.99
C LEU A 198 -14.58 -4.72 20.13
N ILE A 199 -15.64 -4.24 20.77
CA ILE A 199 -16.83 -3.70 20.13
C ILE A 199 -16.80 -2.18 20.25
N ILE A 200 -16.76 -1.52 19.10
CA ILE A 200 -16.78 -0.05 18.94
C ILE A 200 -18.11 0.39 18.34
N THR A 201 -18.54 1.63 18.60
CA THR A 201 -19.81 2.17 18.07
C THR A 201 -19.64 3.10 16.89
N LEU A 202 -18.47 3.72 16.75
CA LEU A 202 -18.10 4.45 15.54
C LEU A 202 -17.31 3.51 14.63
N ALA A 203 -17.67 3.47 13.34
CA ALA A 203 -17.05 2.62 12.32
C ALA A 203 -15.61 3.06 12.03
N ILE A 204 -14.75 2.69 12.97
CA ILE A 204 -13.32 2.88 13.18
C ILE A 204 -12.42 1.75 12.67
N GLN A 205 -11.55 1.90 11.67
CA GLN A 205 -10.48 0.90 11.51
C GLN A 205 -9.50 0.92 12.70
N ILE A 206 -8.87 -0.22 12.93
CA ILE A 206 -7.69 -0.31 13.80
C ILE A 206 -6.45 -0.29 12.92
N TRP A 207 -5.67 0.77 13.06
CA TRP A 207 -4.43 1.04 12.34
C TRP A 207 -3.18 0.85 13.19
N ASP A 208 -3.30 0.89 14.51
CA ASP A 208 -2.17 0.97 15.44
C ASP A 208 -2.36 0.10 16.69
N GLN A 209 -1.26 -0.45 17.21
CA GLN A 209 -1.26 -1.26 18.44
C GLN A 209 -1.76 -0.48 19.67
N GLN A 210 -1.50 0.82 19.74
CA GLN A 210 -1.94 1.70 20.82
C GLN A 210 -3.46 1.78 20.91
N GLN A 211 -4.18 1.57 19.80
CA GLN A 211 -5.64 1.53 19.79
C GLN A 211 -6.16 0.31 20.54
N PHE A 212 -5.52 -0.87 20.40
CA PHE A 212 -5.81 -2.02 21.26
C PHE A 212 -5.46 -1.76 22.72
N ARG A 213 -4.27 -1.19 22.98
CA ARG A 213 -3.78 -0.94 24.35
C ARG A 213 -4.64 0.06 25.11
N ALA A 214 -5.25 1.02 24.41
CA ALA A 214 -6.21 1.96 25.00
C ALA A 214 -7.43 1.25 25.63
N PHE A 215 -7.76 0.05 25.16
CA PHE A 215 -8.84 -0.79 25.69
C PHE A 215 -8.34 -1.95 26.57
N GLY A 216 -7.07 -1.90 27.01
CA GLY A 216 -6.47 -2.92 27.87
C GLY A 216 -6.06 -4.20 27.15
N ILE A 217 -6.03 -4.20 25.82
CA ILE A 217 -5.61 -5.35 25.02
C ILE A 217 -4.18 -5.11 24.54
N ASP A 218 -3.23 -5.92 24.98
CA ASP A 218 -1.86 -5.89 24.43
C ASP A 218 -1.73 -6.90 23.29
N PRO A 219 -1.63 -6.45 22.02
CA PRO A 219 -1.56 -7.36 20.88
C PRO A 219 -0.28 -8.22 20.88
N THR A 220 0.80 -7.76 21.51
CA THR A 220 2.07 -8.52 21.59
C THR A 220 1.97 -9.74 22.51
N ALA A 221 1.01 -9.74 23.44
CA ALA A 221 0.76 -10.82 24.36
C ALA A 221 -0.26 -11.84 23.82
N LYS A 222 -0.77 -11.66 22.60
CA LYS A 222 -1.77 -12.55 22.00
C LYS A 222 -1.11 -13.60 21.12
N THR A 223 -1.75 -14.76 21.01
CA THR A 223 -1.38 -15.79 20.04
C THR A 223 -1.90 -15.43 18.64
N ILE A 224 -3.08 -14.80 18.58
CA ILE A 224 -3.77 -14.44 17.35
C ILE A 224 -4.39 -13.05 17.55
N VAL A 225 -4.24 -12.19 16.54
CA VAL A 225 -4.88 -10.86 16.50
C VAL A 225 -5.66 -10.76 15.20
N GLY A 226 -6.98 -10.59 15.31
CA GLY A 226 -7.84 -10.26 14.18
C GLY A 226 -8.11 -8.77 14.13
N LEU A 227 -8.02 -8.18 12.94
CA LEU A 227 -8.30 -6.76 12.71
C LEU A 227 -9.01 -6.56 11.38
N THR A 228 -9.72 -5.45 11.28
CA THR A 228 -10.47 -5.09 10.08
C THR A 228 -9.70 -4.02 9.31
N SER A 229 -8.97 -4.44 8.27
CA SER A 229 -8.13 -3.56 7.44
C SER A 229 -7.69 -4.24 6.14
N MET A 230 -7.66 -3.48 5.03
CA MET A 230 -7.16 -3.98 3.76
C MET A 230 -5.62 -4.04 3.68
N GLN A 231 -4.94 -2.97 4.10
CA GLN A 231 -3.49 -2.81 3.84
C GLN A 231 -2.74 -2.04 4.94
N HIS A 232 -3.41 -1.16 5.67
CA HIS A 232 -2.75 -0.16 6.51
C HIS A 232 -2.27 -0.69 7.86
N PHE A 233 -2.77 -1.85 8.27
CA PHE A 233 -2.31 -2.53 9.48
C PHE A 233 -0.82 -2.90 9.43
N ARG A 234 -0.23 -3.09 8.24
CA ARG A 234 1.16 -3.55 8.12
C ARG A 234 2.13 -2.64 8.86
N ALA A 235 1.97 -1.32 8.72
CA ALA A 235 2.84 -0.33 9.36
C ALA A 235 2.93 -0.49 10.89
N ALA A 236 1.86 -0.95 11.56
CA ALA A 236 1.85 -1.09 13.01
C ALA A 236 2.01 -2.53 13.50
N PHE A 237 1.63 -3.53 12.70
CA PHE A 237 1.55 -4.92 13.16
C PHE A 237 2.61 -5.84 12.55
N GLU A 238 3.29 -5.44 11.47
CA GLU A 238 4.27 -6.29 10.78
C GLU A 238 5.47 -6.63 11.67
N ASP A 239 5.98 -5.68 12.45
CA ASP A 239 7.12 -5.89 13.36
C ASP A 239 6.85 -6.87 14.51
N ILE A 240 5.58 -7.09 14.86
CA ILE A 240 5.18 -8.01 15.93
C ILE A 240 4.59 -9.32 15.39
N ALA A 241 4.39 -9.43 14.09
CA ALA A 241 3.72 -10.58 13.49
C ALA A 241 4.70 -11.75 13.33
N GLY A 242 4.34 -12.92 13.87
CA GLY A 242 4.99 -14.17 13.48
C GLY A 242 4.53 -14.63 12.09
N LYS A 243 3.29 -14.30 11.72
CA LYS A 243 2.73 -14.50 10.38
C LYS A 243 1.58 -13.52 10.13
N ILE A 244 1.42 -13.08 8.88
CA ILE A 244 0.29 -12.27 8.43
C ILE A 244 -0.54 -13.07 7.43
N VAL A 245 -1.86 -13.04 7.59
CA VAL A 245 -2.84 -13.67 6.70
C VAL A 245 -3.92 -12.64 6.37
N ILE A 246 -4.24 -12.50 5.08
CA ILE A 246 -5.32 -11.63 4.60
C ILE A 246 -6.54 -12.51 4.36
N CYS A 247 -7.62 -12.23 5.07
CA CYS A 247 -8.87 -12.97 5.00
C CYS A 247 -9.88 -12.20 4.15
N ASP A 248 -10.47 -12.86 3.16
CA ASP A 248 -11.67 -12.38 2.47
C ASP A 248 -12.89 -13.07 3.06
N LYS A 249 -13.76 -12.30 3.71
CA LYS A 249 -15.02 -12.78 4.30
C LYS A 249 -16.20 -12.70 3.34
N ASP A 250 -15.96 -12.23 2.12
CA ASP A 250 -16.97 -12.14 1.06
C ASP A 250 -18.17 -11.24 1.46
N VAL A 251 -17.83 -10.07 2.01
CA VAL A 251 -18.77 -9.03 2.48
C VAL A 251 -18.59 -7.69 1.74
N LEU A 252 -18.70 -6.54 2.42
CA LEU A 252 -18.88 -5.21 1.80
C LEU A 252 -17.78 -4.79 0.81
N CYS A 253 -16.53 -5.17 1.07
CA CYS A 253 -15.35 -4.95 0.22
C CYS A 253 -14.84 -6.29 -0.36
N THR A 254 -15.76 -7.20 -0.70
CA THR A 254 -15.44 -8.49 -1.35
C THR A 254 -14.65 -8.30 -2.64
N LEU A 255 -13.73 -9.24 -2.91
CA LEU A 255 -13.03 -9.30 -4.20
C LEU A 255 -13.92 -9.83 -5.33
N ASP A 256 -15.07 -10.43 -5.03
CA ASP A 256 -16.06 -10.82 -6.05
C ASP A 256 -16.94 -9.64 -6.44
N HIS A 257 -16.45 -8.89 -7.43
CA HIS A 257 -17.11 -7.69 -7.94
C HIS A 257 -18.52 -7.97 -8.49
N ASN A 258 -18.86 -9.21 -8.85
CA ASN A 258 -20.21 -9.55 -9.34
C ASN A 258 -21.29 -9.42 -8.27
N ARG A 259 -20.90 -9.40 -7.00
CA ARG A 259 -21.81 -9.29 -5.85
C ARG A 259 -22.08 -7.85 -5.44
N LEU A 260 -21.29 -6.91 -5.95
CA LEU A 260 -21.46 -5.49 -5.65
C LEU A 260 -22.65 -4.93 -6.45
N PRO A 261 -23.48 -4.06 -5.84
CA PRO A 261 -24.76 -3.65 -6.41
C PRO A 261 -24.62 -2.52 -7.45
N TYR A 262 -23.71 -2.67 -8.42
CA TYR A 262 -23.44 -1.65 -9.45
C TYR A 262 -24.68 -1.37 -10.31
N LYS A 263 -24.92 -0.09 -10.58
CA LYS A 263 -26.00 0.40 -11.45
C LYS A 263 -25.53 1.44 -12.46
N LYS A 264 -24.54 2.26 -12.08
CA LYS A 264 -24.01 3.36 -12.88
C LYS A 264 -22.72 3.02 -13.60
N VAL A 265 -21.99 2.01 -13.12
CA VAL A 265 -20.75 1.56 -13.76
C VAL A 265 -21.03 1.16 -15.22
N PRO A 266 -20.37 1.81 -16.21
CA PRO A 266 -20.54 1.49 -17.62
C PRO A 266 -20.08 0.06 -17.92
N ARG A 267 -20.73 -0.57 -18.89
CA ARG A 267 -20.41 -1.92 -19.37
C ARG A 267 -20.06 -1.85 -20.87
N PRO A 268 -19.02 -2.54 -21.36
CA PRO A 268 -18.22 -3.51 -20.62
C PRO A 268 -17.14 -2.88 -19.71
N ILE A 269 -16.82 -3.53 -18.58
CA ILE A 269 -15.73 -3.14 -17.68
C ILE A 269 -15.06 -4.37 -17.04
N PHE A 270 -13.74 -4.37 -16.92
CA PHE A 270 -13.01 -5.38 -16.16
C PHE A 270 -13.12 -5.10 -14.64
N PRO A 271 -13.31 -6.11 -13.76
CA PRO A 271 -13.37 -7.56 -14.02
C PRO A 271 -14.78 -8.13 -14.29
N LEU A 272 -15.83 -7.30 -14.33
CA LEU A 272 -17.22 -7.75 -14.56
C LEU A 272 -17.44 -8.36 -15.95
N ASP A 273 -16.70 -7.86 -16.95
CA ASP A 273 -16.71 -8.29 -18.35
C ASP A 273 -15.31 -8.73 -18.77
N ARG A 274 -14.88 -9.90 -18.29
CA ARG A 274 -13.52 -10.43 -18.51
C ARG A 274 -13.13 -10.59 -19.99
N GLY A 275 -14.10 -10.66 -20.89
CA GLY A 275 -13.89 -10.81 -22.34
C GLY A 275 -13.63 -9.52 -23.10
N MET A 276 -13.58 -8.35 -22.44
CA MET A 276 -13.33 -7.10 -23.14
C MET A 276 -11.90 -7.03 -23.69
N ALA A 277 -11.77 -6.54 -24.92
CA ALA A 277 -10.51 -6.10 -25.51
C ALA A 277 -10.50 -4.57 -25.51
N LEU A 278 -9.31 -3.97 -25.42
CA LEU A 278 -9.18 -2.56 -25.82
C LEU A 278 -9.38 -2.55 -27.34
N ASP A 279 -10.46 -1.90 -27.80
CA ASP A 279 -10.59 -1.61 -29.22
C ASP A 279 -9.38 -0.76 -29.61
N ALA A 280 -8.63 -1.19 -30.63
CA ALA A 280 -7.57 -0.37 -31.20
C ALA A 280 -8.20 0.89 -31.80
N GLN A 281 -8.16 2.00 -31.06
CA GLN A 281 -8.49 3.32 -31.58
C GLN A 281 -7.34 3.87 -32.42
#